data_AF-A0A819BMN8-F1
#
_entry.id   AF-A0A819BMN8-F1
#
_cell.length_a   1.000
_cell.length_b   1.000
_cell.length_c   1.000
_cell.angle_alpha   90.00
_cell.angle_beta   90.00
_cell.angle_gamma   90.00
#
_symmetry.space_group_name_H-M   'P 1'
#
loop_
_entity.id
_entity.type
_entity.pdbx_description
1 polymer ?
#
loop_
_entity_poly.entity_id
_entity_poly.type
_entity_poly.pdbx_seq_one_letter_code
_entity_poly.pdbx_strand_id
1 'polypeptide(L)'
;MAESNFQNALTKAVPINGWLKRLLPHERELYESGQLQNITHHGSSSIWLEAPSSLPQPEKTLVYRPMGDTEVIYLVEHGELPATQSYQAIIEDENGRLYSNKYLTGPKYVATHPTTIVEFCAPTELIEALKKIQMKVEDGALSMGLGHKAGKGLPLFNESMRKGDTTFRIVKIKRSKEKQKQ
;
A
#
# COMPACT_ATOMS: atom_id res chain seq x y z
N MET A 1 -13.48 6.12 -11.79
CA MET A 1 -12.60 5.84 -12.94
C MET A 1 -11.62 4.70 -12.67
N ALA A 2 -11.18 4.47 -11.43
CA ALA A 2 -10.25 3.38 -11.08
C ALA A 2 -10.77 1.97 -11.41
N GLU A 3 -12.07 1.71 -11.23
CA GLU A 3 -12.67 0.38 -11.48
C GLU A 3 -12.60 -0.03 -12.97
N SER A 4 -12.81 0.93 -13.88
CA SER A 4 -12.66 0.72 -15.33
C SER A 4 -11.21 0.36 -15.69
N ASN A 5 -10.22 1.01 -15.07
CA ASN A 5 -8.81 0.71 -15.31
C ASN A 5 -8.40 -0.67 -14.78
N PHE A 6 -8.92 -1.07 -13.61
CA PHE A 6 -8.65 -2.39 -13.04
C PHE A 6 -9.24 -3.51 -13.91
N GLN A 7 -10.52 -3.39 -14.32
CA GLN A 7 -11.16 -4.36 -15.22
C GLN A 7 -10.43 -4.46 -16.58
N ASN A 8 -10.01 -3.33 -17.14
CA ASN A 8 -9.22 -3.29 -18.36
C ASN A 8 -7.82 -3.93 -18.19
N ALA A 9 -7.25 -3.90 -16.99
CA ALA A 9 -5.96 -4.54 -16.72
C ALA A 9 -6.11 -6.06 -16.59
N LEU A 10 -7.20 -6.54 -15.97
CA LEU A 10 -7.52 -7.96 -15.87
C LEU A 10 -7.70 -8.62 -17.23
N THR A 11 -8.41 -7.97 -18.16
CA THR A 11 -8.63 -8.52 -19.51
C THR A 11 -7.35 -8.65 -20.34
N LYS A 12 -6.32 -7.85 -20.01
CA LYS A 12 -5.01 -7.85 -20.68
C LYS A 12 -3.97 -8.71 -19.94
N ALA A 13 -4.34 -9.31 -18.81
CA ALA A 13 -3.42 -10.04 -17.98
C ALA A 13 -2.96 -11.34 -18.66
N VAL A 14 -1.68 -11.65 -18.54
CA VAL A 14 -1.09 -12.92 -19.00
C VAL A 14 -0.76 -13.81 -17.80
N PRO A 15 -0.80 -15.16 -17.94
CA PRO A 15 -0.46 -16.06 -16.84
C PRO A 15 0.93 -15.81 -16.27
N ILE A 16 1.07 -15.97 -14.95
CA ILE A 16 2.33 -15.72 -14.22
C ILE A 16 2.93 -16.98 -13.58
N ASN A 17 2.46 -18.17 -13.95
CA ASN A 17 2.79 -19.45 -13.29
C ASN A 17 4.30 -19.67 -13.14
N GLY A 18 5.10 -19.34 -14.17
CA GLY A 18 6.56 -19.48 -14.14
C GLY A 18 7.29 -18.50 -13.19
N TRP A 19 6.58 -17.47 -12.71
CA TRP A 19 7.12 -16.42 -11.85
C TRP A 19 6.52 -16.41 -10.44
N LEU A 20 5.60 -17.32 -10.09
CA LEU A 20 4.98 -17.38 -8.76
C LEU A 20 6.01 -17.52 -7.63
N LYS A 21 7.13 -18.21 -7.89
CA LYS A 21 8.26 -18.33 -6.95
C LYS A 21 8.97 -17.01 -6.59
N ARG A 22 8.59 -15.90 -7.23
CA ARG A 22 9.11 -14.55 -6.93
C ARG A 22 8.27 -13.80 -5.90
N LEU A 23 7.05 -14.25 -5.65
CA LEU A 23 6.19 -13.66 -4.64
C LEU A 23 6.73 -14.04 -3.25
N LEU A 24 6.64 -13.12 -2.30
CA LEU A 24 6.85 -13.44 -0.89
C LEU A 24 5.71 -14.35 -0.39
N PRO A 25 5.90 -15.11 0.71
CA PRO A 25 4.90 -16.07 1.19
C PRO A 25 3.49 -15.47 1.37
N HIS A 26 3.38 -14.32 2.04
CA HIS A 26 2.10 -13.64 2.26
C HIS A 26 1.46 -13.13 0.96
N GLU A 27 2.26 -12.72 -0.02
CA GLU A 27 1.76 -12.24 -1.32
C GLU A 27 1.19 -13.39 -2.14
N ARG A 28 1.87 -14.54 -2.09
CA ARG A 28 1.42 -15.76 -2.74
C ARG A 28 0.11 -16.24 -2.14
N GLU A 29 -0.02 -16.22 -0.82
CA GLU A 29 -1.26 -16.56 -0.12
C GLU A 29 -2.42 -15.65 -0.53
N LEU A 30 -2.19 -14.33 -0.60
CA LEU A 30 -3.19 -13.37 -1.07
C LEU A 30 -3.60 -13.60 -2.53
N TYR A 31 -2.65 -13.99 -3.39
CA TYR A 31 -2.93 -14.35 -4.77
C TYR A 31 -3.73 -15.65 -4.89
N GLU A 32 -3.30 -16.70 -4.18
CA GLU A 32 -3.93 -18.03 -4.23
C GLU A 32 -5.34 -18.02 -3.61
N SER A 33 -5.58 -17.18 -2.59
CA SER A 33 -6.92 -16.97 -2.01
C SER A 33 -7.82 -16.06 -2.83
N GLY A 34 -7.32 -15.46 -3.92
CA GLY A 34 -8.08 -14.54 -4.77
C GLY A 34 -8.26 -13.13 -4.21
N GLN A 35 -7.66 -12.82 -3.06
CA GLN A 35 -7.65 -11.47 -2.48
C GLN A 35 -6.87 -10.47 -3.32
N LEU A 36 -5.86 -10.95 -4.06
CA LEU A 36 -5.15 -10.20 -5.09
C LEU A 36 -5.30 -10.88 -6.45
N GLN A 37 -5.53 -10.08 -7.49
CA GLN A 37 -5.66 -10.58 -8.85
C GLN A 37 -4.45 -10.21 -9.69
N ASN A 38 -4.08 -11.09 -10.61
CA ASN A 38 -3.00 -10.84 -11.55
C ASN A 38 -3.45 -9.84 -12.63
N ILE A 39 -2.73 -8.73 -12.74
CA ILE A 39 -2.91 -7.69 -13.76
C ILE A 39 -1.65 -7.51 -14.62
N THR A 40 -0.78 -8.52 -14.63
CA THR A 40 0.48 -8.49 -15.39
C THR A 40 0.19 -8.54 -16.89
N HIS A 41 0.48 -7.47 -17.63
CA HIS A 41 0.29 -7.44 -19.08
C HIS A 41 1.47 -8.04 -19.85
N HIS A 42 1.23 -8.38 -21.12
CA HIS A 42 2.26 -8.82 -22.05
C HIS A 42 3.40 -7.79 -22.19
N GLY A 43 4.66 -8.23 -22.13
CA GLY A 43 5.82 -7.35 -22.21
C GLY A 43 6.19 -6.64 -20.90
N SER A 44 5.42 -6.81 -19.82
CA SER A 44 5.79 -6.23 -18.52
C SER A 44 7.08 -6.87 -17.97
N SER A 45 8.01 -6.05 -17.49
CA SER A 45 9.23 -6.49 -16.80
C SER A 45 8.98 -6.93 -15.34
N SER A 46 7.78 -6.69 -14.82
CA SER A 46 7.38 -7.02 -13.45
C SER A 46 6.08 -7.82 -13.42
N ILE A 47 5.91 -8.59 -12.35
CA ILE A 47 4.64 -9.15 -11.92
C ILE A 47 3.87 -8.04 -11.21
N TRP A 48 2.60 -7.90 -11.55
CA TRP A 48 1.68 -6.96 -10.97
C TRP A 48 0.48 -7.69 -10.40
N LEU A 49 0.26 -7.54 -9.11
CA LEU A 49 -0.92 -8.02 -8.42
C LEU A 49 -1.68 -6.83 -7.85
N GLU A 50 -3.00 -6.82 -7.97
CA GLU A 50 -3.82 -5.70 -7.54
C GLU A 50 -5.20 -6.16 -7.06
N ALA A 51 -5.78 -5.40 -6.14
CA ALA A 51 -7.16 -5.53 -5.71
C ALA A 51 -7.85 -4.17 -5.67
N PRO A 52 -9.18 -4.11 -5.90
CA PRO A 52 -9.94 -2.87 -5.79
C PRO A 52 -9.91 -2.35 -4.35
N SER A 53 -10.05 -1.04 -4.17
CA SER A 53 -10.09 -0.43 -2.85
C SER A 53 -11.31 -0.92 -2.09
N SER A 54 -11.25 -0.90 -0.77
CA SER A 54 -12.44 -1.17 0.02
C SER A 54 -13.52 -0.13 -0.27
N LEU A 55 -14.78 -0.52 -0.06
CA LEU A 55 -15.87 0.46 -0.11
C LEU A 55 -15.76 1.42 1.10
N PRO A 56 -16.13 2.69 0.94
CA PRO A 56 -16.21 3.62 2.05
C PRO A 56 -17.10 3.06 3.16
N GLN A 57 -16.62 3.12 4.40
CA GLN A 57 -17.39 2.74 5.59
C GLN A 57 -17.73 3.99 6.39
N PRO A 58 -18.91 4.07 7.03
CA PRO A 58 -19.23 5.17 7.94
C PRO A 58 -18.15 5.32 9.02
N GLU A 59 -17.78 6.57 9.32
CA GLU A 59 -16.81 6.91 10.38
C GLU A 59 -15.40 6.33 10.19
N LYS A 60 -15.11 5.79 9.01
CA LYS A 60 -13.79 5.33 8.62
C LYS A 60 -13.31 6.07 7.39
N THR A 61 -12.01 6.31 7.35
CA THR A 61 -11.31 6.88 6.22
C THR A 61 -10.30 5.88 5.68
N LEU A 62 -10.28 5.73 4.36
CA LEU A 62 -9.26 4.91 3.70
C LEU A 62 -8.01 5.75 3.50
N VAL A 63 -6.89 5.22 3.97
CA VAL A 63 -5.57 5.82 3.76
C VAL A 63 -4.61 4.80 3.18
N TYR A 64 -3.70 5.26 2.34
CA TYR A 64 -2.81 4.41 1.57
C TYR A 64 -1.36 4.70 1.92
N ARG A 65 -0.54 3.67 1.86
CA ARG A 65 0.89 3.76 2.12
C ARG A 65 1.68 2.90 1.15
N PRO A 66 2.64 3.47 0.40
CA PRO A 66 3.65 2.68 -0.30
C PRO A 66 4.68 2.18 0.73
N MET A 67 5.00 0.89 0.69
CA MET A 67 5.88 0.21 1.64
C MET A 67 6.90 -0.68 0.93
N GLY A 68 8.11 -0.74 1.48
CA GLY A 68 9.12 -1.73 1.09
C GLY A 68 8.92 -3.07 1.80
N ASP A 69 9.61 -4.11 1.32
CA ASP A 69 9.45 -5.49 1.80
C ASP A 69 9.59 -5.63 3.31
N THR A 70 10.64 -5.04 3.90
CA THR A 70 10.88 -5.13 5.34
C THR A 70 9.75 -4.52 6.16
N GLU A 71 9.16 -3.42 5.69
CA GLU A 71 8.05 -2.77 6.40
C GLU A 71 6.76 -3.61 6.30
N VAL A 72 6.49 -4.19 5.13
CA VAL A 72 5.32 -5.04 4.91
C VAL A 72 5.43 -6.33 5.72
N ILE A 73 6.60 -6.96 5.73
CA ILE A 73 6.85 -8.16 6.54
C ILE A 73 6.59 -7.85 8.02
N TYR A 74 7.15 -6.74 8.53
CA TYR A 74 6.89 -6.34 9.91
C TYR A 74 5.41 -6.12 10.18
N LEU A 75 4.70 -5.40 9.30
CA LEU A 75 3.27 -5.14 9.41
C LEU A 75 2.45 -6.44 9.44
N VAL A 76 2.75 -7.39 8.57
CA VAL A 76 2.07 -8.68 8.50
C VAL A 76 2.33 -9.53 9.76
N GLU A 77 3.56 -9.51 10.27
CA GLU A 77 3.95 -10.31 11.44
C GLU A 77 3.45 -9.72 12.78
N HIS A 78 3.39 -8.39 12.90
CA HIS A 78 3.14 -7.71 14.19
C HIS A 78 1.79 -6.98 14.23
N GLY A 79 1.13 -6.77 13.09
CA GLY A 79 -0.12 -6.02 13.01
C GLY A 79 0.03 -4.51 13.27
N GLU A 80 1.25 -3.97 13.21
CA GLU A 80 1.52 -2.54 13.41
C GLU A 80 2.68 -2.04 12.52
N LEU A 81 2.81 -0.72 12.37
CA LEU A 81 3.87 -0.13 11.54
C LEU A 81 5.20 -0.04 12.32
N PRO A 82 6.36 -0.32 11.68
CA PRO A 82 7.65 -0.26 12.37
C PRO A 82 8.04 1.19 12.69
N ALA A 83 8.67 1.44 13.84
CA ALA A 83 9.12 2.78 14.25
C ALA A 83 10.43 3.27 13.59
N THR A 84 11.02 2.46 12.70
CA THR A 84 12.40 2.65 12.21
C THR A 84 12.54 3.66 11.08
N GLN A 85 11.45 4.13 10.48
CA GLN A 85 11.51 5.04 9.34
C GLN A 85 11.27 6.50 9.76
N SER A 86 12.22 7.39 9.43
CA SER A 86 12.15 8.80 9.81
C SER A 86 10.99 9.55 9.11
N TYR A 87 10.70 9.17 7.87
CA TYR A 87 9.69 9.79 7.00
C TYR A 87 8.66 8.74 6.62
N GLN A 88 7.69 8.55 7.51
CA GLN A 88 6.51 7.73 7.26
C GLN A 88 5.35 8.66 6.97
N ALA A 89 4.54 8.32 5.97
CA ALA A 89 3.29 9.02 5.70
C ALA A 89 2.16 8.04 5.39
N ILE A 90 0.94 8.52 5.55
CA ILE A 90 -0.28 7.90 5.05
C ILE A 90 -0.99 8.95 4.20
N ILE A 91 -1.60 8.53 3.09
CA ILE A 91 -2.20 9.44 2.13
C ILE A 91 -3.68 9.09 1.97
N GLU A 92 -4.53 10.09 2.12
CA GLU A 92 -5.98 9.93 2.20
C GLU A 92 -6.66 9.70 0.85
N ASP A 93 -7.72 8.89 0.88
CA ASP A 93 -8.70 8.67 -0.18
C ASP A 93 -8.16 8.11 -1.50
N GLU A 94 -9.01 8.06 -2.53
CA GLU A 94 -8.66 7.55 -3.87
C GLU A 94 -7.43 8.27 -4.45
N ASN A 95 -7.28 9.56 -4.19
CA ASN A 95 -6.09 10.32 -4.59
C ASN A 95 -4.84 9.81 -3.88
N GLY A 96 -4.94 9.37 -2.62
CA GLY A 96 -3.85 8.74 -1.90
C GLY A 96 -3.41 7.40 -2.51
N ARG A 97 -4.35 6.61 -3.04
CA ARG A 97 -4.02 5.41 -3.81
C ARG A 97 -3.26 5.76 -5.09
N LEU A 98 -3.77 6.72 -5.87
CA LEU A 98 -3.14 7.17 -7.11
C LEU A 98 -1.73 7.73 -6.86
N TYR A 99 -1.60 8.51 -5.79
CA TYR A 99 -0.33 9.06 -5.34
C TYR A 99 0.66 7.95 -4.95
N SER A 100 0.22 7.00 -4.11
CA SER A 100 1.02 5.84 -3.69
C SER A 100 1.49 5.00 -4.88
N ASN A 101 0.68 4.87 -5.92
CA ASN A 101 1.03 4.14 -7.13
C ASN A 101 2.25 4.73 -7.86
N LYS A 102 2.50 6.04 -7.75
CA LYS A 102 3.68 6.69 -8.34
C LYS A 102 5.00 6.20 -7.77
N TYR A 103 5.02 5.64 -6.56
CA TYR A 103 6.23 5.04 -5.97
C TYR A 103 6.56 3.67 -6.57
N LEU A 104 5.55 2.97 -7.11
CA LEU A 104 5.74 1.65 -7.74
C LEU A 104 5.98 1.79 -9.25
N THR A 105 5.26 2.70 -9.92
CA THR A 105 5.27 2.83 -11.40
C THR A 105 6.01 4.05 -11.92
N GLY A 106 6.22 5.07 -11.07
CA GLY A 106 6.68 6.39 -11.48
C GLY A 106 8.09 6.73 -11.02
N PRO A 107 8.50 8.00 -11.17
CA PRO A 107 9.86 8.46 -10.85
C PRO A 107 10.06 8.75 -9.35
N LYS A 108 9.02 8.61 -8.51
CA LYS A 108 9.14 8.90 -7.08
C LYS A 108 10.02 7.85 -6.41
N TYR A 109 11.18 8.30 -5.95
CA TYR A 109 12.16 7.47 -5.27
C TYR A 109 12.15 7.73 -3.78
N VAL A 110 12.14 6.65 -2.99
CA VAL A 110 12.40 6.67 -1.55
C VAL A 110 13.31 5.50 -1.20
N ALA A 111 14.12 5.67 -0.16
CA ALA A 111 15.16 4.71 0.21
C ALA A 111 14.62 3.30 0.52
N THR A 112 13.35 3.17 0.88
CA THR A 112 12.70 1.87 1.16
C THR A 112 12.32 1.07 -0.08
N HIS A 113 12.51 1.62 -1.29
CA HIS A 113 12.21 0.97 -2.57
C HIS A 113 10.83 0.29 -2.59
N PRO A 114 9.72 1.05 -2.50
CA PRO A 114 8.40 0.50 -2.29
C PRO A 114 7.99 -0.42 -3.45
N THR A 115 7.60 -1.64 -3.10
CA THR A 115 7.05 -2.64 -4.03
C THR A 115 5.57 -2.89 -3.77
N THR A 116 5.05 -2.39 -2.65
CA THR A 116 3.73 -2.75 -2.16
C THR A 116 2.97 -1.49 -1.78
N ILE A 117 1.66 -1.46 -2.04
CA ILE A 117 0.73 -0.46 -1.51
C ILE A 117 -0.19 -1.16 -0.53
N VAL A 118 -0.27 -0.61 0.67
CA VAL A 118 -1.18 -1.05 1.73
C VAL A 118 -2.26 0.00 1.89
N GLU A 119 -3.51 -0.47 1.96
CA GLU A 119 -4.68 0.31 2.33
C GLU A 119 -4.97 0.06 3.81
N PHE A 120 -5.23 1.13 4.55
CA PHE A 120 -5.69 1.09 5.93
C PHE A 120 -7.10 1.67 5.99
N CYS A 121 -7.97 1.02 6.75
CA CYS A 121 -9.29 1.52 7.09
C CYS A 121 -9.23 1.98 8.56
N ALA A 122 -9.11 3.29 8.76
CA ALA A 122 -8.85 3.90 10.07
C ALA A 122 -10.03 4.78 10.50
N PRO A 123 -10.26 5.02 11.82
CA PRO A 123 -11.26 5.97 12.28
C PRO A 123 -11.06 7.37 11.68
N THR A 124 -12.12 7.99 11.16
CA THR A 124 -12.04 9.34 10.60
C THR A 124 -11.53 10.34 11.63
N GLU A 125 -11.93 10.20 12.90
CA GLU A 125 -11.44 11.06 13.99
C GLU A 125 -9.92 10.99 14.17
N LEU A 126 -9.33 9.79 14.03
CA LEU A 126 -7.89 9.61 14.10
C LEU A 126 -7.20 10.31 12.93
N ILE A 127 -7.75 10.17 11.72
CA ILE A 127 -7.22 10.83 10.52
C ILE A 127 -7.26 12.35 10.66
N GLU A 128 -8.38 12.90 11.15
CA GLU A 128 -8.52 14.34 11.44
C GLU A 128 -7.55 14.82 12.53
N ALA A 129 -7.33 14.01 13.56
CA ALA A 129 -6.32 14.32 14.58
C ALA A 129 -4.90 14.36 13.98
N LEU A 130 -4.55 13.42 13.10
CA LEU A 130 -3.26 13.39 12.42
C LEU A 130 -3.07 14.58 11.46
N LYS A 131 -4.12 14.98 10.72
CA LYS A 131 -4.09 16.17 9.85
C LYS A 131 -3.77 17.44 10.62
N LYS A 132 -4.35 17.61 11.82
CA LYS A 132 -4.08 18.76 12.69
C LYS A 132 -2.62 18.85 13.13
N ILE A 133 -1.94 17.72 13.26
CA ILE A 133 -0.51 17.70 13.61
C ILE A 133 0.34 18.08 12.40
N GLN A 134 0.11 17.40 11.27
CA GLN A 134 0.77 17.72 10.01
C GLN A 134 -0.05 17.22 8.83
N MET A 135 -0.35 18.14 7.91
CA MET A 135 -0.93 17.83 6.61
C MET A 135 -0.14 18.52 5.50
N LYS A 136 0.09 17.81 4.41
CA LYS A 136 0.66 18.34 3.17
C LYS A 136 -0.20 17.94 1.98
N VAL A 137 -0.38 18.88 1.05
CA VAL A 137 -1.02 18.60 -0.23
C VAL A 137 0.06 18.17 -1.22
N GLU A 138 -0.01 16.95 -1.74
CA GLU A 138 0.97 16.39 -2.68
C GLU A 138 0.26 15.81 -3.91
N ASP A 139 0.45 16.44 -5.08
CA ASP A 139 -0.17 16.05 -6.34
C ASP A 139 -1.70 15.79 -6.25
N GLY A 140 -2.42 16.64 -5.50
CA GLY A 140 -3.88 16.52 -5.32
C GLY A 140 -4.31 15.52 -4.24
N ALA A 141 -3.37 14.93 -3.49
CA ALA A 141 -3.64 14.05 -2.37
C ALA A 141 -3.26 14.69 -1.02
N LEU A 142 -3.96 14.32 0.05
CA LEU A 142 -3.65 14.78 1.41
C LEU A 142 -2.76 13.76 2.11
N SER A 143 -1.54 14.17 2.42
CA SER A 143 -0.51 13.34 3.03
C SER A 143 -0.27 13.78 4.48
N MET A 144 -0.33 12.84 5.41
CA MET A 144 -0.02 13.09 6.82
C MET A 144 1.22 12.30 7.24
N GLY A 145 2.10 12.98 7.97
CA GLY A 145 3.31 12.37 8.51
C GLY A 145 3.04 11.52 9.76
N LEU A 146 3.59 10.31 9.80
CA LEU A 146 3.65 9.45 10.98
C LEU A 146 5.03 9.44 11.65
N GLY A 147 6.11 9.57 10.88
CA GLY A 147 7.48 9.34 11.36
C GLY A 147 7.97 10.39 12.36
N HIS A 148 9.07 10.11 13.07
CA HIS A 148 9.58 11.06 14.07
C HIS A 148 10.02 12.42 13.47
N LYS A 149 10.37 12.45 12.17
CA LYS A 149 10.66 13.68 11.39
C LYS A 149 9.45 14.19 10.59
N ALA A 150 8.31 13.52 10.67
CA ALA A 150 7.09 13.79 9.92
C ALA A 150 5.88 13.61 10.84
N GLY A 151 5.47 14.65 11.56
CA GLY A 151 4.23 14.66 12.34
C GLY A 151 4.24 13.85 13.63
N LYS A 152 5.13 12.87 13.81
CA LYS A 152 5.18 12.00 15.01
C LYS A 152 3.86 11.28 15.33
N GLY A 153 3.02 11.06 14.32
CA GLY A 153 1.70 10.44 14.45
C GLY A 153 1.72 8.92 14.66
N LEU A 154 2.87 8.27 14.48
CA LEU A 154 2.99 6.81 14.54
C LEU A 154 2.45 6.18 15.84
N PRO A 155 2.73 6.72 17.06
CA PRO A 155 2.21 6.13 18.28
C PRO A 155 0.68 6.06 18.33
N LEU A 156 0.00 7.13 17.89
CA LEU A 156 -1.47 7.19 17.82
C LEU A 156 -2.02 6.20 16.80
N PHE A 157 -1.37 6.11 15.64
CA PHE A 157 -1.79 5.20 14.58
C PHE A 157 -1.64 3.72 14.99
N ASN A 158 -0.47 3.35 15.53
CA ASN A 158 -0.24 1.98 16.02
C ASN A 158 -1.12 1.64 17.23
N GLU A 159 -1.47 2.61 18.09
CA GLU A 159 -2.44 2.35 19.15
C GLU A 159 -3.81 1.96 18.59
N SER A 160 -4.28 2.67 17.56
CA SER A 160 -5.53 2.33 16.86
C SER A 160 -5.47 0.96 16.19
N MET A 161 -4.32 0.59 15.61
CA MET A 161 -4.11 -0.76 15.05
C MET A 161 -4.16 -1.85 16.13
N ARG A 162 -3.48 -1.65 17.27
CA ARG A 162 -3.48 -2.61 18.38
C ARG A 162 -4.86 -2.79 19.01
N LYS A 163 -5.69 -1.74 19.01
CA LYS A 163 -7.10 -1.82 19.46
C LYS A 163 -8.02 -2.51 18.46
N GLY A 164 -7.57 -2.70 17.21
CA GLY A 164 -8.40 -3.23 16.11
C GLY A 164 -9.29 -2.17 15.46
N ASP A 165 -9.19 -0.90 15.85
CA ASP A 165 -9.96 0.20 15.28
C ASP A 165 -9.48 0.52 13.85
N THR A 166 -8.19 0.33 13.59
CA THR A 166 -7.59 0.43 12.26
C THR A 166 -7.25 -0.96 11.75
N THR A 167 -7.75 -1.30 10.57
CA THR A 167 -7.40 -2.53 9.86
C THR A 167 -6.59 -2.22 8.62
N PHE A 168 -5.90 -3.21 8.06
CA PHE A 168 -5.12 -3.04 6.83
C PHE A 168 -5.33 -4.18 5.86
N ARG A 169 -5.04 -3.92 4.58
CA ARG A 169 -4.95 -4.91 3.52
C ARG A 169 -3.95 -4.48 2.46
N ILE A 170 -3.27 -5.45 1.87
CA ILE A 170 -2.41 -5.20 0.71
C ILE A 170 -3.31 -5.04 -0.53
N VAL A 171 -3.15 -3.95 -1.27
CA VAL A 171 -3.97 -3.63 -2.44
C VAL A 171 -3.20 -3.63 -3.75
N LYS A 172 -1.87 -3.56 -3.71
CA LYS A 172 -1.03 -3.63 -4.92
C LYS A 172 0.37 -4.13 -4.62
N ILE A 173 0.91 -4.94 -5.52
CA ILE A 173 2.26 -5.50 -5.44
C ILE A 173 2.94 -5.39 -6.81
N LYS A 174 4.23 -5.06 -6.79
CA LYS A 174 5.15 -5.11 -7.92
C LYS A 174 6.34 -6.00 -7.58
N ARG A 175 6.58 -7.05 -8.37
CA ARG A 175 7.78 -7.91 -8.25
C ARG A 175 8.55 -7.96 -9.55
N SER A 176 9.87 -7.82 -9.53
CA SER A 176 10.68 -8.01 -10.74
C SER A 176 10.59 -9.45 -11.24
N LYS A 177 10.50 -9.65 -12.56
CA LYS A 177 10.58 -10.99 -13.18
C LYS A 177 12.01 -11.51 -13.24
N GLU A 178 12.99 -10.61 -13.18
CA GLU A 178 14.40 -10.96 -13.25
C GLU A 178 14.85 -11.73 -12.01
N LYS A 179 15.89 -12.57 -12.15
CA LYS A 179 16.58 -13.11 -10.98
C LYS A 179 17.26 -11.93 -10.28
N GLN A 180 16.90 -11.65 -9.03
CA GLN A 180 17.81 -10.89 -8.16
C GLN A 180 19.14 -11.65 -8.17
N LYS A 181 20.20 -11.02 -8.66
CA LYS A 181 21.56 -11.51 -8.46
C LYS A 181 21.81 -11.33 -6.96
N GLN A 182 21.88 -12.45 -6.25
CA GLN A 182 22.37 -12.47 -4.88
C GLN A 182 23.85 -12.05 -4.88
#